data_AF-A0A7Y2ZWQ9-F1
#
_entry.id   AF-A0A7Y2ZWQ9-F1
#
_cell.length_a   1.000
_cell.length_b   1.000
_cell.length_c   1.000
_cell.angle_alpha   90.00
_cell.angle_beta   90.00
_cell.angle_gamma   90.00
#
_symmetry.space_group_name_H-M   'P 1'
#
loop_
_entity.id
_entity.type
_entity.pdbx_description
1 polymer ?
#
loop_
_entity_poly.entity_id
_entity_poly.type
_entity_poly.pdbx_seq_one_letter_code
_entity_poly.pdbx_strand_id
1 'polypeptide(L)'
;MNKTNKIFQHTLRGLGILLVVLLIFVLLSPVLINMDPVKDKILTYLSEKTEGKLLYKKVDILYFPRPHAVIHQAIVSLPGDFKGKIARLNVYPAIFPLFTGDVRIKKLRIRTPNLELKLPLRENKRNEQTNTLLIQPVKKALIDSCKYFLANLPNTAIQIQNGSLTIYDESRSVFNFQNINAHTKISAKKIKIDLMGKSNLWKNIAVNGWINPQIFTYKGQVSVTHFSPKKLTDFIFPDTDWKIADGDINFDLDFQSYQPNLVRARVQCRKSHLTWLHGDDKIAIKATRLMCKLDMDDERTQVYLSNLTLGYPKLSASGQLILNRLTDQISLDIDAKKLDVGSTRKVALTLAENKGITKNIFDIVRNGEIPEISFKSFGKSLADLGKLENIFLKGKLRDGNIFVPTALLDLKDVNGNVTLTNGVLLGENITSRLGNSYGQNGILKLGFDKHIPYYVETNIQADLAQLPPILKRLVKYKPFLKELSKIKHVNGSALGKMVLDGSTQSVDVSVNASQINLRGRYGRIPYSLRING
;
A
#
# COMPACT_ATOMS: atom_id res chain seq x y z
N MET A 1 57.95 10.59 -68.49
CA MET A 1 57.18 11.32 -67.46
C MET A 1 55.82 11.75 -68.03
N ASN A 2 54.79 10.86 -68.15
CA ASN A 2 53.47 11.30 -68.69
C ASN A 2 52.25 10.35 -68.55
N LYS A 3 52.27 9.33 -67.67
CA LYS A 3 51.07 8.49 -67.40
C LYS A 3 50.39 8.83 -66.07
N THR A 4 51.17 9.18 -65.04
CA THR A 4 50.66 9.46 -63.68
C THR A 4 49.84 10.75 -63.60
N ASN A 5 50.22 11.80 -64.34
CA ASN A 5 49.48 13.09 -64.36
C ASN A 5 48.12 13.00 -65.08
N LYS A 6 47.98 12.16 -66.11
CA LYS A 6 46.69 11.96 -66.79
C LYS A 6 45.71 11.21 -65.88
N ILE A 7 46.16 10.16 -65.19
CA ILE A 7 45.33 9.43 -64.22
C ILE A 7 44.91 10.35 -63.07
N PHE A 8 45.83 11.16 -62.54
CA PHE A 8 45.52 12.13 -61.49
C PHE A 8 44.52 13.22 -61.94
N GLN A 9 44.61 13.71 -63.18
CA GLN A 9 43.64 14.66 -63.73
C GLN A 9 42.26 14.02 -63.98
N HIS A 10 42.22 12.75 -64.41
CA HIS A 10 40.95 12.02 -64.58
C HIS A 10 40.30 11.67 -63.24
N THR A 11 41.08 11.31 -62.22
CA THR A 11 40.54 11.10 -60.86
C THR A 11 40.07 12.39 -60.22
N LEU A 12 40.79 13.52 -60.40
CA LEU A 12 40.39 14.82 -59.86
C LEU A 12 39.13 15.38 -60.55
N ARG A 13 39.02 15.22 -61.89
CA ARG A 13 37.80 15.58 -62.63
C ARG A 13 36.62 14.68 -62.26
N GLY A 14 36.86 13.38 -62.09
CA GLY A 14 35.85 12.43 -61.61
C GLY A 14 35.37 12.78 -60.19
N LEU A 15 36.29 13.15 -59.29
CA LEU A 15 35.97 13.59 -57.94
C LEU A 15 35.17 14.90 -57.92
N GLY A 16 35.53 15.86 -58.80
CA GLY A 16 34.80 17.12 -58.96
C GLY A 16 33.37 16.90 -59.47
N ILE A 17 33.19 16.06 -60.49
CA ILE A 17 31.85 15.70 -61.00
C ILE A 17 31.05 14.99 -59.91
N LEU A 18 31.66 14.06 -59.16
CA LEU A 18 31.00 13.38 -58.05
C LEU A 18 30.56 14.37 -56.96
N LEU A 19 31.40 15.35 -56.60
CA LEU A 19 31.06 16.40 -55.63
C LEU A 19 29.91 17.29 -56.11
N VAL A 20 29.88 17.65 -57.40
CA VAL A 20 28.79 18.44 -57.99
C VAL A 20 27.48 17.63 -58.03
N VAL A 21 27.53 16.35 -58.44
CA VAL A 21 26.37 15.45 -58.40
C VAL A 21 25.86 15.28 -56.97
N LEU A 22 26.77 15.14 -55.99
CA LEU A 22 26.42 15.02 -54.58
C LEU A 22 25.83 16.32 -54.03
N LEU A 23 26.34 17.48 -54.45
CA LEU A 23 25.79 18.79 -54.10
C LEU A 23 24.39 19.00 -54.69
N ILE A 24 24.20 18.66 -55.97
CA ILE A 24 22.89 18.69 -56.64
C ILE A 24 21.91 17.75 -55.93
N PHE A 25 22.35 16.55 -55.57
CA PHE A 25 21.54 15.60 -54.82
C PHE A 25 21.15 16.15 -53.43
N VAL A 26 22.07 16.78 -52.70
CA VAL A 26 21.81 17.43 -51.40
C VAL A 26 20.84 18.61 -51.54
N LEU A 27 20.91 19.38 -52.64
CA LEU A 27 20.02 20.50 -52.93
C LEU A 27 18.62 20.07 -53.37
N LEU A 28 18.51 18.98 -54.14
CA LEU A 28 17.24 18.46 -54.68
C LEU A 28 16.53 17.50 -53.75
N SER A 29 17.23 16.85 -52.81
CA SER A 29 16.64 15.86 -51.91
C SER A 29 15.47 16.37 -51.08
N PRO A 30 15.43 17.63 -50.56
CA PRO A 30 14.28 18.11 -49.81
C PRO A 30 13.01 18.19 -50.67
N VAL A 31 13.17 18.47 -51.97
CA VAL A 31 12.06 18.54 -52.93
C VAL A 31 11.58 17.13 -53.28
N LEU A 32 12.51 16.25 -53.67
CA LEU A 32 12.21 14.87 -54.08
C LEU A 32 11.51 14.07 -52.97
N ILE A 33 11.94 14.23 -51.72
CA ILE A 33 11.40 13.47 -50.58
C ILE A 33 10.00 13.92 -50.18
N ASN A 34 9.67 15.19 -50.44
CA ASN A 34 8.36 15.74 -50.11
C ASN A 34 7.37 15.68 -51.28
N MET A 35 7.71 15.02 -52.40
CA MET A 35 6.76 14.71 -53.48
C MET A 35 5.74 13.66 -53.01
N ASP A 36 4.49 13.82 -53.42
CA ASP A 36 3.39 12.94 -53.00
C ASP A 36 3.66 11.44 -53.25
N PRO A 37 4.22 10.99 -54.39
CA PRO A 37 4.51 9.58 -54.62
C PRO A 37 5.56 8.99 -53.66
N VAL A 38 6.52 9.80 -53.22
CA VAL A 38 7.58 9.40 -52.28
C VAL A 38 7.03 9.40 -50.86
N LYS A 39 6.21 10.41 -50.52
CA LYS A 39 5.51 10.46 -49.24
C LYS A 39 4.61 9.25 -49.04
N ASP A 40 3.82 8.89 -50.05
CA ASP A 40 2.92 7.74 -49.99
C ASP A 40 3.67 6.43 -49.81
N LYS A 41 4.78 6.22 -50.52
CA LYS A 41 5.64 5.05 -50.30
C LYS A 41 6.22 4.98 -48.88
N ILE A 42 6.65 6.11 -48.32
CA ILE A 42 7.15 6.20 -46.95
C ILE A 42 6.02 5.91 -45.95
N LEU A 43 4.82 6.46 -46.18
CA LEU A 43 3.65 6.24 -45.33
C LEU A 43 3.23 4.76 -45.33
N THR A 44 3.12 4.14 -46.50
CA THR A 44 2.78 2.72 -46.64
C THR A 44 3.79 1.83 -45.92
N TYR A 45 5.08 2.04 -46.14
CA TYR A 45 6.14 1.28 -45.47
C TYR A 45 6.10 1.43 -43.94
N LEU A 46 5.84 2.63 -43.44
CA LEU A 46 5.78 2.88 -42.00
C LEU A 46 4.49 2.31 -41.38
N SER A 47 3.37 2.36 -42.09
CA SER A 47 2.10 1.80 -41.62
C SER A 47 2.10 0.27 -41.56
N GLU A 48 2.71 -0.41 -42.53
CA GLU A 48 2.88 -1.88 -42.50
C GLU A 48 3.70 -2.33 -41.28
N LYS A 49 4.71 -1.54 -40.89
CA LYS A 49 5.66 -1.92 -39.84
C LYS A 49 5.24 -1.50 -38.42
N THR A 50 4.27 -0.58 -38.29
CA THR A 50 3.85 -0.02 -37.00
C THR A 50 2.45 -0.44 -36.56
N GLU A 51 1.77 -1.30 -37.34
CA GLU A 51 0.36 -1.70 -37.12
C GLU A 51 -0.60 -0.51 -36.95
N GLY A 52 -0.22 0.68 -37.42
CA GLY A 52 -0.92 1.94 -37.18
C GLY A 52 -0.87 2.92 -38.35
N LYS A 53 -1.71 3.96 -38.28
CA LYS A 53 -1.73 5.05 -39.27
C LYS A 53 -0.80 6.17 -38.81
N LEU A 54 0.22 6.45 -39.60
CA LEU A 54 1.11 7.60 -39.42
C LEU A 54 0.75 8.63 -40.48
N LEU A 55 0.54 9.88 -40.10
CA LEU A 55 0.42 11.03 -41.01
C LEU A 55 1.50 12.04 -40.62
N TYR A 56 2.07 12.76 -41.58
CA TYR A 56 3.05 13.81 -41.29
C TYR A 56 2.95 14.94 -42.32
N LYS A 57 3.36 16.15 -41.93
CA LYS A 57 3.29 17.32 -42.81
C LYS A 57 4.48 17.41 -43.77
N LYS A 58 5.69 17.21 -43.23
CA LYS A 58 6.95 17.42 -43.95
C LYS A 58 8.06 16.54 -43.38
N VAL A 59 8.98 16.10 -44.24
CA VAL A 59 10.24 15.47 -43.86
C VAL A 59 11.41 16.27 -44.41
N ASP A 60 12.36 16.64 -43.56
CA ASP A 60 13.65 17.21 -43.97
C ASP A 60 14.76 16.18 -43.76
N ILE A 61 15.72 16.09 -44.69
CA ILE A 61 16.97 15.36 -44.47
C ILE A 61 18.08 16.36 -44.18
N LEU A 62 18.71 16.17 -43.01
CA LEU A 62 19.88 16.95 -42.60
C LEU A 62 21.11 16.05 -42.68
N TYR A 63 22.02 16.37 -43.59
CA TYR A 63 23.19 15.55 -43.90
C TYR A 63 24.36 15.75 -42.93
N PHE A 64 24.51 16.94 -42.34
CA PHE A 64 25.62 17.31 -41.46
C PHE A 64 25.14 17.74 -40.06
N PRO A 65 25.93 17.51 -38.98
CA PRO A 65 27.16 16.71 -38.93
C PRO A 65 26.92 15.19 -38.96
N ARG A 66 25.67 14.73 -38.80
CA ARG A 66 25.27 13.32 -38.97
C ARG A 66 23.98 13.25 -39.80
N PRO A 67 23.94 12.42 -40.86
CA PRO A 67 22.73 12.21 -41.65
C PRO A 67 21.55 11.78 -40.79
N HIS A 68 20.44 12.51 -40.85
CA HIS A 68 19.21 12.18 -40.15
C HIS A 68 17.98 12.79 -40.82
N ALA A 69 16.83 12.16 -40.61
CA ALA A 69 15.54 12.69 -41.04
C ALA A 69 14.87 13.46 -39.89
N VAL A 70 14.20 14.57 -40.21
CA VAL A 70 13.37 15.36 -39.30
C VAL A 70 11.94 15.36 -39.83
N ILE A 71 11.06 14.65 -39.13
CA ILE A 71 9.64 14.57 -39.44
C ILE A 71 8.92 15.64 -38.59
N HIS A 72 8.21 16.55 -39.24
CA HIS A 72 7.47 17.63 -38.58
C HIS A 72 5.98 17.32 -38.50
N GLN A 73 5.38 17.61 -37.34
CA GLN A 73 3.95 17.49 -37.08
C GLN A 73 3.41 16.10 -37.47
N ALA A 74 4.02 15.05 -36.91
CA ALA A 74 3.52 13.70 -37.11
C ALA A 74 2.28 13.44 -36.25
N ILE A 75 1.26 12.82 -36.83
CA ILE A 75 0.07 12.33 -36.16
C ILE A 75 0.12 10.81 -36.23
N VAL A 76 0.05 10.16 -35.09
CA VAL A 76 0.08 8.70 -34.96
C VAL A 76 -1.27 8.24 -34.43
N SER A 77 -1.85 7.22 -35.06
CA SER A 77 -3.00 6.48 -34.52
C SER A 77 -2.61 5.01 -34.47
N LEU A 78 -2.48 4.47 -33.25
CA LEU A 78 -2.15 3.06 -33.00
C LEU A 78 -3.42 2.27 -32.64
N PRO A 79 -3.40 0.93 -32.71
CA PRO A 79 -4.48 0.08 -32.21
C PRO A 79 -4.82 0.39 -30.74
N GLY A 80 -6.09 0.26 -30.34
CA GLY A 80 -6.54 0.46 -28.97
C GLY A 80 -6.77 1.93 -28.56
N ASP A 81 -7.37 2.74 -29.45
CA ASP A 81 -7.73 4.15 -29.22
C ASP A 81 -6.59 5.08 -28.76
N PHE A 82 -5.35 4.71 -29.10
CA PHE A 82 -4.19 5.53 -28.84
C PHE A 82 -3.97 6.52 -30.00
N LYS A 83 -3.97 7.81 -29.68
CA LYS A 83 -3.72 8.90 -30.62
C LYS A 83 -2.55 9.74 -30.14
N GLY A 84 -1.75 10.25 -31.05
CA GLY A 84 -0.58 11.04 -30.68
C GLY A 84 -0.27 12.11 -31.71
N LYS A 85 0.10 13.29 -31.23
CA LYS A 85 0.69 14.37 -32.03
C LYS A 85 2.14 14.55 -31.61
N ILE A 86 3.06 14.57 -32.57
CA ILE A 86 4.49 14.74 -32.33
C ILE A 86 4.94 15.96 -33.11
N ALA A 87 5.35 17.01 -32.41
CA ALA A 87 5.76 18.24 -33.08
C ALA A 87 7.02 18.03 -33.96
N ARG A 88 8.00 17.30 -33.42
CA ARG A 88 9.24 16.99 -34.14
C ARG A 88 9.80 15.62 -33.75
N LEU A 89 10.04 14.79 -34.76
CA LEU A 89 10.65 13.47 -34.64
C LEU A 89 11.94 13.43 -35.46
N ASN A 90 13.08 13.30 -34.79
CA ASN A 90 14.36 13.11 -35.46
C ASN A 90 14.71 11.62 -35.50
N VAL A 91 14.93 11.09 -36.69
CA VAL A 91 15.29 9.69 -36.95
C VAL A 91 16.72 9.63 -37.46
N TYR A 92 17.61 9.02 -36.67
CA TYR A 92 19.01 8.85 -37.02
C TYR A 92 19.25 7.40 -37.46
N PRO A 93 19.48 7.15 -38.75
CA PRO A 93 19.78 5.81 -39.25
C PRO A 93 21.21 5.38 -38.93
N ALA A 94 21.48 4.08 -39.05
CA ALA A 94 22.82 3.54 -39.10
C ALA A 94 23.42 3.82 -40.49
N ILE A 95 24.55 4.53 -40.56
CA ILE A 95 25.09 5.05 -41.82
C ILE A 95 25.57 3.93 -42.75
N PHE A 96 26.30 2.93 -42.26
CA PHE A 96 26.87 1.87 -43.11
C PHE A 96 25.80 0.96 -43.76
N PRO A 97 24.78 0.46 -43.02
CA PRO A 97 23.71 -0.34 -43.63
C PRO A 97 22.88 0.41 -44.69
N LEU A 98 22.80 1.74 -44.62
CA LEU A 98 22.09 2.54 -45.63
C LEU A 98 22.71 2.39 -47.03
N PHE A 99 24.03 2.23 -47.13
CA PHE A 99 24.71 2.06 -48.43
C PHE A 99 24.39 0.72 -49.09
N THR A 100 23.93 -0.27 -48.31
CA THR A 100 23.48 -1.58 -48.81
C THR A 100 21.95 -1.65 -48.95
N GLY A 101 21.25 -0.53 -48.80
CA GLY A 101 19.77 -0.46 -48.85
C GLY A 101 19.05 -0.92 -47.59
N ASP A 102 19.78 -1.26 -46.51
CA ASP A 102 19.20 -1.73 -45.25
C ASP A 102 18.98 -0.57 -44.27
N VAL A 103 17.73 -0.14 -44.13
CA VAL A 103 17.36 1.00 -43.28
C VAL A 103 17.19 0.55 -41.83
N ARG A 104 18.24 0.75 -41.03
CA ARG A 104 18.22 0.49 -39.58
C ARG A 104 18.21 1.79 -38.78
N ILE A 105 17.29 1.92 -37.83
CA ILE A 105 17.20 3.07 -36.93
C ILE A 105 18.20 2.89 -35.78
N LYS A 106 19.09 3.87 -35.57
CA LYS A 106 20.07 3.86 -34.46
C LYS A 106 19.64 4.74 -33.29
N LYS A 107 18.99 5.86 -33.57
CA LYS A 107 18.50 6.79 -32.54
C LYS A 107 17.21 7.47 -32.97
N LEU A 108 16.28 7.59 -32.04
CA LEU A 108 15.04 8.35 -32.16
C LEU A 108 15.05 9.48 -31.13
N ARG A 109 14.75 10.71 -31.55
CA ARG A 109 14.51 11.84 -30.65
C ARG A 109 13.14 12.42 -30.92
N ILE A 110 12.25 12.25 -29.96
CA ILE A 110 10.85 12.66 -29.98
C ILE A 110 10.74 13.91 -29.12
N ARG A 111 10.43 15.06 -29.72
CA ARG A 111 10.26 16.32 -29.01
C ARG A 111 8.79 16.68 -28.90
N THR A 112 8.37 17.05 -27.69
CA THR A 112 7.00 17.44 -27.33
C THR A 112 5.94 16.52 -27.94
N PRO A 113 6.03 15.18 -27.72
CA PRO A 113 4.92 14.31 -28.04
C PRO A 113 3.75 14.61 -27.11
N ASN A 114 2.56 14.78 -27.67
CA ASN A 114 1.31 14.84 -26.94
C ASN A 114 0.49 13.60 -27.29
N LEU A 115 0.38 12.70 -26.32
CA LEU A 115 -0.24 11.39 -26.48
C LEU A 115 -1.58 11.37 -25.73
N GLU A 116 -2.55 10.72 -26.32
CA GLU A 116 -3.90 10.54 -25.81
C GLU A 116 -4.24 9.06 -25.86
N LEU A 117 -4.66 8.51 -24.72
CA LEU A 117 -5.11 7.13 -24.60
C LEU A 117 -6.54 7.14 -24.06
N LYS A 118 -7.48 6.53 -24.78
CA LYS A 118 -8.80 6.24 -24.24
C LYS A 118 -8.80 4.83 -23.64
N LEU A 119 -9.29 4.71 -22.42
CA LEU A 119 -9.48 3.42 -21.79
C LEU A 119 -10.72 2.73 -22.37
N PRO A 120 -10.72 1.39 -22.51
CA PRO A 120 -11.89 0.65 -22.94
C PRO A 120 -13.03 0.84 -21.94
N LEU A 121 -14.28 0.81 -22.45
CA LEU A 121 -15.48 0.89 -21.63
C LEU A 121 -15.45 -0.18 -20.54
N ARG A 122 -15.73 0.21 -19.29
CA ARG A 122 -15.87 -0.73 -18.18
C ARG A 122 -17.14 -1.55 -18.39
N GLU A 123 -17.02 -2.77 -18.90
CA GLU A 123 -18.09 -3.75 -18.73
C GLU A 123 -18.24 -4.01 -17.22
N ASN A 124 -19.41 -3.65 -16.68
CA ASN A 124 -19.76 -3.80 -15.27
C ASN A 124 -20.06 -5.28 -14.93
N LYS A 125 -19.20 -6.21 -15.38
CA LYS A 125 -19.26 -7.61 -15.01
C LYS A 125 -18.43 -7.80 -13.76
N ARG A 126 -19.14 -7.78 -12.64
CA ARG A 126 -18.68 -8.28 -11.34
C ARG A 126 -18.45 -9.80 -11.46
N ASN A 127 -17.39 -10.20 -12.16
CA ASN A 127 -16.93 -11.58 -12.12
C ASN A 127 -16.17 -11.77 -10.81
N GLU A 128 -16.78 -12.45 -9.85
CA GLU A 128 -16.20 -12.89 -8.57
C GLU A 128 -15.06 -13.92 -8.71
N GLN A 129 -14.46 -14.05 -9.89
CA GLN A 129 -13.38 -15.00 -10.14
C GLN A 129 -12.27 -14.35 -10.93
N THR A 130 -11.36 -13.71 -10.21
CA THR A 130 -9.94 -13.64 -10.59
C THR A 130 -9.10 -13.39 -9.35
N ASN A 131 -9.08 -14.39 -8.45
CA ASN A 131 -8.03 -14.55 -7.44
C ASN A 131 -6.68 -14.97 -8.07
N THR A 132 -6.43 -14.62 -9.33
CA THR A 132 -5.09 -14.70 -9.88
C THR A 132 -4.36 -13.45 -9.42
N LEU A 133 -3.39 -13.62 -8.52
CA LEU A 133 -2.43 -12.57 -8.16
C LEU A 133 -2.08 -11.75 -9.40
N LEU A 134 -2.33 -10.43 -9.36
CA LEU A 134 -2.16 -9.44 -10.45
C LEU A 134 -0.78 -9.47 -11.15
N ILE A 135 0.15 -10.25 -10.63
CA ILE A 135 1.55 -10.34 -11.00
C ILE A 135 1.75 -11.12 -12.30
N GLN A 136 1.02 -12.22 -12.54
CA GLN A 136 1.20 -13.03 -13.75
C GLN A 136 0.79 -12.28 -15.04
N PRO A 137 -0.38 -11.59 -15.08
CA PRO A 137 -0.74 -10.75 -16.23
C PRO A 137 0.26 -9.62 -16.49
N VAL A 138 0.74 -8.96 -15.43
CA VAL A 138 1.72 -7.85 -15.55
C VAL A 138 3.07 -8.36 -16.05
N LYS A 139 3.57 -9.50 -15.54
CA LYS A 139 4.81 -10.13 -16.02
C LYS A 139 4.72 -10.44 -17.52
N LYS A 140 3.61 -11.03 -17.96
CA LYS A 140 3.37 -11.35 -19.37
C LYS A 140 3.38 -10.09 -20.25
N ALA A 141 2.63 -9.06 -19.86
CA ALA A 141 2.58 -7.79 -20.61
C ALA A 141 3.96 -7.12 -20.74
N LEU A 142 4.78 -7.17 -19.68
CA LEU A 142 6.16 -6.66 -19.72
C LEU A 142 7.06 -7.47 -20.66
N ILE A 143 6.95 -8.80 -20.64
CA ILE A 143 7.69 -9.69 -21.55
C ILE A 143 7.32 -9.39 -23.00
N ASP A 144 6.03 -9.31 -23.30
CA ASP A 144 5.54 -9.07 -24.66
C ASP A 144 5.97 -7.69 -25.17
N SER A 145 5.92 -6.67 -24.31
CA SER A 145 6.47 -5.34 -24.61
C SER A 145 7.97 -5.39 -24.92
N CYS A 146 8.75 -6.12 -24.12
CA CYS A 146 10.20 -6.27 -24.36
C CYS A 146 10.48 -6.96 -25.70
N LYS A 147 9.74 -8.02 -26.03
CA LYS A 147 9.86 -8.72 -27.32
C LYS A 147 9.56 -7.80 -28.49
N TYR A 148 8.48 -7.03 -28.43
CA TYR A 148 8.11 -6.06 -29.46
C TYR A 148 9.24 -5.06 -29.72
N PHE A 149 9.77 -4.43 -28.66
CA PHE A 149 10.83 -3.44 -28.79
C PHE A 149 12.14 -4.04 -29.32
N LEU A 150 12.47 -5.28 -28.96
CA LEU A 150 13.66 -5.96 -29.47
C LEU A 150 13.54 -6.30 -30.96
N ALA A 151 12.38 -6.76 -31.41
CA ALA A 151 12.13 -7.15 -32.80
C ALA A 151 12.14 -5.91 -33.72
N ASN A 152 11.49 -4.82 -33.28
CA ASN A 152 11.23 -3.67 -34.13
C ASN A 152 12.27 -2.54 -34.01
N LEU A 153 12.95 -2.42 -32.86
CA LEU A 153 13.92 -1.36 -32.57
C LEU A 153 15.25 -1.91 -31.98
N PRO A 154 15.92 -2.87 -32.64
CA PRO A 154 17.16 -3.45 -32.13
C PRO A 154 18.26 -2.39 -32.06
N ASN A 155 19.05 -2.41 -30.99
CA ASN A 155 20.20 -1.50 -30.78
C ASN A 155 19.87 0.00 -30.93
N THR A 156 18.63 0.39 -30.63
CA THR A 156 18.12 1.76 -30.78
C THR A 156 18.19 2.55 -29.46
N ALA A 157 18.60 3.81 -29.55
CA ALA A 157 18.46 4.77 -28.45
C ALA A 157 17.23 5.68 -28.66
N ILE A 158 16.30 5.70 -27.71
CA ILE A 158 15.09 6.54 -27.74
C ILE A 158 15.27 7.68 -26.75
N GLN A 159 14.94 8.90 -27.18
CA GLN A 159 14.94 10.10 -26.35
C GLN A 159 13.60 10.81 -26.49
N ILE A 160 12.86 10.93 -25.40
CA ILE A 160 11.63 11.72 -25.30
C ILE A 160 11.96 12.99 -24.53
N GLN A 161 11.58 14.15 -25.07
CA GLN A 161 11.79 15.44 -24.43
C GLN A 161 10.50 16.20 -24.32
N ASN A 162 10.18 16.63 -23.10
CA ASN A 162 9.04 17.47 -22.77
C ASN A 162 7.69 16.91 -23.30
N GLY A 163 7.47 15.61 -23.12
CA GLY A 163 6.25 14.94 -23.55
C GLY A 163 5.08 15.09 -22.59
N SER A 164 3.88 14.86 -23.10
CA SER A 164 2.64 14.75 -22.34
C SER A 164 1.87 13.48 -22.74
N LEU A 165 1.20 12.89 -21.76
CA LEU A 165 0.25 11.79 -21.95
C LEU A 165 -1.02 12.13 -21.17
N THR A 166 -2.16 12.07 -21.84
CA THR A 166 -3.47 12.22 -21.23
C THR A 166 -4.24 10.92 -21.38
N ILE A 167 -4.69 10.35 -20.26
CA ILE A 167 -5.53 9.16 -20.22
C ILE A 167 -6.97 9.61 -19.98
N TYR A 168 -7.84 9.21 -20.89
CA TYR A 168 -9.27 9.46 -20.85
C TYR A 168 -10.02 8.21 -20.43
N ASP A 169 -11.00 8.39 -19.56
CA ASP A 169 -12.07 7.43 -19.32
C ASP A 169 -13.33 8.01 -19.97
N GLU A 170 -13.87 7.30 -20.96
CA GLU A 170 -14.89 7.80 -21.88
C GLU A 170 -14.50 9.15 -22.53
N SER A 171 -15.03 10.26 -22.00
CA SER A 171 -14.75 11.64 -22.43
C SER A 171 -14.01 12.47 -21.38
N ARG A 172 -13.81 11.93 -20.17
CA ARG A 172 -13.20 12.63 -19.04
C ARG A 172 -11.71 12.36 -18.98
N SER A 173 -10.90 13.41 -18.92
CA SER A 173 -9.47 13.31 -18.59
C SER A 173 -9.32 12.89 -17.12
N VAL A 174 -8.74 11.71 -16.88
CA VAL A 174 -8.56 11.16 -15.53
C VAL A 174 -7.11 11.31 -15.08
N PHE A 175 -6.16 10.93 -15.91
CA PHE A 175 -4.73 10.99 -15.59
C PHE A 175 -3.97 11.83 -16.60
N ASN A 176 -3.23 12.80 -16.07
CA ASN A 176 -2.45 13.73 -16.88
C ASN A 176 -1.00 13.61 -16.49
N PHE A 177 -0.14 13.31 -17.45
CA PHE A 177 1.30 13.23 -17.31
C PHE A 177 1.94 14.31 -18.17
N GLN A 178 2.88 15.04 -17.59
CA GLN A 178 3.50 16.21 -18.22
C GLN A 178 4.99 16.23 -17.94
N ASN A 179 5.71 17.02 -18.74
CA ASN A 179 7.17 17.16 -18.66
C ASN A 179 7.88 15.79 -18.67
N ILE A 180 7.36 14.85 -19.47
CA ILE A 180 7.92 13.51 -19.61
C ILE A 180 9.23 13.64 -20.36
N ASN A 181 10.32 13.34 -19.66
CA ASN A 181 11.65 13.23 -20.24
C ASN A 181 12.11 11.80 -20.03
N ALA A 182 12.44 11.11 -21.12
CA ALA A 182 12.87 9.73 -21.05
C ALA A 182 14.07 9.47 -21.95
N HIS A 183 14.99 8.65 -21.47
CA HIS A 183 16.09 8.11 -22.24
C HIS A 183 16.13 6.59 -22.10
N THR A 184 15.88 5.90 -23.21
CA THR A 184 15.90 4.44 -23.25
C THR A 184 16.97 3.97 -24.23
N LYS A 185 17.79 3.00 -23.83
CA LYS A 185 18.75 2.34 -24.73
C LYS A 185 18.40 0.86 -24.81
N ILE A 186 17.98 0.42 -25.99
CA ILE A 186 17.56 -0.96 -26.27
C ILE A 186 18.76 -1.70 -26.86
N SER A 187 19.00 -2.93 -26.39
CA SER A 187 19.97 -3.88 -26.97
C SER A 187 19.54 -5.29 -26.61
N ALA A 188 20.04 -6.30 -27.34
CA ALA A 188 19.68 -7.70 -27.11
C ALA A 188 19.89 -8.18 -25.66
N LYS A 189 20.92 -7.67 -24.98
CA LYS A 189 21.27 -8.07 -23.61
C LYS A 189 20.72 -7.14 -22.53
N LYS A 190 20.34 -5.91 -22.87
CA LYS A 190 20.01 -4.87 -21.88
C LYS A 190 19.16 -3.76 -22.46
N ILE A 191 18.00 -3.50 -21.85
CA ILE A 191 17.19 -2.31 -22.05
C ILE A 191 17.39 -1.42 -20.82
N LYS A 192 18.07 -0.28 -20.99
CA LYS A 192 18.22 0.74 -19.94
C LYS A 192 17.10 1.75 -20.05
N ILE A 193 16.52 2.16 -18.91
CA ILE A 193 15.42 3.11 -18.81
C ILE A 193 15.82 4.21 -17.82
N ASP A 194 15.67 5.45 -18.24
CA ASP A 194 15.73 6.65 -17.40
C ASP A 194 14.51 7.49 -17.77
N LEU A 195 13.66 7.82 -16.80
CA LEU A 195 12.42 8.55 -17.01
C LEU A 195 12.18 9.51 -15.85
N MET A 196 11.80 10.73 -16.18
CA MET A 196 11.32 11.74 -15.24
C MET A 196 10.02 12.33 -15.76
N GLY A 197 9.13 12.72 -14.86
CA GLY A 197 7.88 13.36 -15.25
C GLY A 197 7.09 13.92 -14.07
N LYS A 198 6.00 14.58 -14.41
CA LYS A 198 5.02 15.11 -13.46
C LYS A 198 3.65 14.54 -13.78
N SER A 199 2.74 14.56 -12.81
CA SER A 199 1.38 14.08 -13.00
C SER A 199 0.38 14.89 -12.18
N ASN A 200 -0.90 14.71 -12.48
CA ASN A 200 -1.97 15.10 -11.57
C ASN A 200 -2.12 14.12 -10.37
N LEU A 201 -1.28 13.09 -10.28
CA LEU A 201 -1.16 12.14 -9.17
C LEU A 201 0.05 12.40 -8.27
N TRP A 202 1.09 13.07 -8.78
CA TRP A 202 2.34 13.33 -8.05
C TRP A 202 3.04 14.59 -8.57
N LYS A 203 3.83 15.25 -7.72
CA LYS A 203 4.62 16.41 -8.15
C LYS A 203 5.76 16.00 -9.06
N ASN A 204 6.51 14.97 -8.71
CA ASN A 204 7.58 14.41 -9.54
C ASN A 204 7.66 12.88 -9.39
N ILE A 205 7.95 12.21 -10.49
CA ILE A 205 8.40 10.81 -10.54
C ILE A 205 9.76 10.75 -11.23
N ALA A 206 10.64 9.90 -10.71
CA ALA A 206 11.87 9.49 -11.37
C ALA A 206 11.95 7.96 -11.38
N VAL A 207 12.25 7.38 -12.53
CA VAL A 207 12.42 5.94 -12.73
C VAL A 207 13.75 5.72 -13.42
N ASN A 208 14.61 4.91 -12.82
CA ASN A 208 15.88 4.51 -13.41
C ASN A 208 16.04 3.01 -13.28
N GLY A 209 16.58 2.35 -14.31
CA GLY A 209 16.77 0.92 -14.24
C GLY A 209 17.20 0.26 -15.52
N TRP A 210 17.26 -1.06 -15.46
CA TRP A 210 17.51 -1.89 -16.62
C TRP A 210 16.84 -3.24 -16.50
N ILE A 211 16.56 -3.85 -17.65
CA ILE A 211 16.07 -5.22 -17.79
C ILE A 211 16.92 -5.96 -18.84
N ASN A 212 17.28 -7.20 -18.55
CA ASN A 212 17.79 -8.15 -19.52
C ASN A 212 16.60 -8.93 -20.09
N PRO A 213 16.23 -8.71 -21.35
CA PRO A 213 15.02 -9.29 -21.92
C PRO A 213 15.14 -10.80 -22.23
N GLN A 214 16.35 -11.37 -22.28
CA GLN A 214 16.55 -12.79 -22.60
C GLN A 214 16.35 -13.69 -21.38
N ILE A 215 16.93 -13.31 -20.24
CA ILE A 215 16.87 -14.07 -18.98
C ILE A 215 15.95 -13.41 -17.94
N PHE A 216 15.25 -12.34 -18.33
CA PHE A 216 14.29 -11.59 -17.51
C PHE A 216 14.83 -11.14 -16.13
N THR A 217 16.11 -10.79 -16.06
CA THR A 217 16.69 -10.16 -14.86
C THR A 217 16.58 -8.65 -14.94
N TYR A 218 16.36 -7.98 -13.82
CA TYR A 218 16.16 -6.53 -13.81
C TYR A 218 16.61 -5.91 -12.50
N LYS A 219 16.91 -4.61 -12.57
CA LYS A 219 17.12 -3.76 -11.39
C LYS A 219 16.67 -2.35 -11.71
N GLY A 220 15.93 -1.74 -10.80
CA GLY A 220 15.54 -0.35 -10.93
C GLY A 220 15.17 0.27 -9.60
N GLN A 221 15.01 1.58 -9.65
CA GLN A 221 14.53 2.39 -8.56
C GLN A 221 13.47 3.36 -9.10
N VAL A 222 12.47 3.63 -8.28
CA VAL A 222 11.41 4.61 -8.51
C VAL A 222 11.40 5.54 -7.32
N SER A 223 11.40 6.84 -7.56
CA SER A 223 11.21 7.86 -6.52
C SER A 223 10.01 8.71 -6.88
N VAL A 224 9.06 8.85 -5.96
CA VAL A 224 7.85 9.65 -6.13
C VAL A 224 7.74 10.67 -5.01
N THR A 225 7.48 11.92 -5.38
CA THR A 225 7.29 13.04 -4.45
C THR A 225 5.89 13.61 -4.55
N HIS A 226 5.31 13.90 -3.38
CA HIS A 226 3.95 14.40 -3.21
C HIS A 226 2.90 13.58 -3.97
N PHE A 227 2.93 12.26 -3.78
CA PHE A 227 1.91 11.37 -4.34
C PHE A 227 0.59 11.57 -3.60
N SER A 228 -0.46 11.90 -4.35
CA SER A 228 -1.83 12.00 -3.86
C SER A 228 -2.66 10.85 -4.44
N PRO A 229 -3.00 9.83 -3.63
CA PRO A 229 -3.68 8.64 -4.13
C PRO A 229 -5.15 8.87 -4.52
N LYS A 230 -5.76 9.99 -4.10
CA LYS A 230 -7.20 10.26 -4.25
C LYS A 230 -7.75 9.96 -5.64
N LYS A 231 -7.19 10.57 -6.68
CA LYS A 231 -7.68 10.35 -8.07
C LYS A 231 -7.50 8.92 -8.54
N LEU A 232 -6.42 8.26 -8.10
CA LEU A 232 -6.15 6.87 -8.45
C LEU A 232 -7.16 5.94 -7.77
N THR A 233 -7.44 6.15 -6.48
CA THR A 233 -8.40 5.33 -5.74
C THR A 233 -9.84 5.57 -6.18
N ASP A 234 -10.22 6.83 -6.41
CA ASP A 234 -11.55 7.18 -6.94
C ASP A 234 -11.77 6.53 -8.32
N PHE A 235 -10.70 6.36 -9.10
CA PHE A 235 -10.76 5.66 -10.38
C PHE A 235 -10.85 4.14 -10.20
N ILE A 236 -9.93 3.52 -9.44
CA ILE A 236 -9.87 2.05 -9.32
C ILE A 236 -11.06 1.50 -8.54
N PHE A 237 -11.51 2.22 -7.52
CA PHE A 237 -12.56 1.80 -6.59
C PHE A 237 -13.64 2.89 -6.47
N PRO A 238 -14.44 3.13 -7.52
CA PRO A 238 -15.41 4.24 -7.54
C PRO A 238 -16.59 4.03 -6.57
N ASP A 239 -16.98 2.77 -6.36
CA ASP A 239 -18.19 2.41 -5.61
C ASP A 239 -17.93 2.13 -4.12
N THR A 240 -16.73 2.46 -3.61
CA THR A 240 -16.45 2.25 -2.19
C THR A 240 -16.92 3.43 -1.36
N ASP A 241 -17.47 3.11 -0.19
CA ASP A 241 -17.78 4.10 0.83
C ASP A 241 -16.52 4.72 1.44
N TRP A 242 -15.36 4.11 1.23
CA TRP A 242 -14.05 4.54 1.73
C TRP A 242 -13.34 5.44 0.72
N LYS A 243 -13.52 6.76 0.87
CA LYS A 243 -12.88 7.73 -0.01
C LYS A 243 -11.63 8.32 0.63
N ILE A 244 -10.65 8.69 -0.19
CA ILE A 244 -9.49 9.43 0.29
C ILE A 244 -9.80 10.92 0.20
N ALA A 245 -9.88 11.60 1.35
CA ALA A 245 -10.04 13.04 1.41
C ALA A 245 -8.78 13.75 0.89
N ASP A 246 -7.64 13.34 1.45
CA ASP A 246 -6.35 13.98 1.31
C ASP A 246 -5.22 12.97 1.57
N GLY A 247 -4.07 13.18 0.91
CA GLY A 247 -2.91 12.33 1.06
C GLY A 247 -1.69 12.94 0.39
N ASP A 248 -0.59 12.96 1.14
CA ASP A 248 0.74 13.34 0.66
C ASP A 248 1.73 12.23 1.06
N ILE A 249 2.20 11.51 0.06
CA ILE A 249 3.08 10.36 0.23
C ILE A 249 4.35 10.57 -0.60
N ASN A 250 5.49 10.55 0.07
CA ASN A 250 6.80 10.46 -0.56
C ASN A 250 7.32 9.03 -0.38
N PHE A 251 7.68 8.37 -1.47
CA PHE A 251 8.21 7.01 -1.39
C PHE A 251 9.29 6.72 -2.42
N ASP A 252 10.23 5.89 -2.00
CA ASP A 252 11.24 5.27 -2.85
C ASP A 252 10.97 3.76 -2.91
N LEU A 253 10.98 3.21 -4.12
CA LEU A 253 10.83 1.80 -4.41
C LEU A 253 12.09 1.31 -5.12
N ASP A 254 12.84 0.41 -4.48
CA ASP A 254 13.88 -0.38 -5.14
C ASP A 254 13.26 -1.71 -5.58
N PHE A 255 13.51 -2.15 -6.80
CA PHE A 255 13.06 -3.46 -7.28
C PHE A 255 14.16 -4.15 -8.07
N GLN A 256 14.30 -5.46 -7.87
CA GLN A 256 15.32 -6.26 -8.54
C GLN A 256 14.92 -7.72 -8.66
N SER A 257 15.49 -8.38 -9.66
CA SER A 257 15.35 -9.81 -9.91
C SER A 257 16.65 -10.31 -10.54
N TYR A 258 17.30 -11.26 -9.85
CA TYR A 258 18.53 -11.92 -10.34
C TYR A 258 18.23 -13.28 -11.00
N GLN A 259 17.00 -13.77 -10.87
CA GLN A 259 16.50 -15.02 -11.45
C GLN A 259 15.06 -14.76 -11.94
N PRO A 260 14.60 -15.35 -13.07
CA PRO A 260 13.34 -15.01 -13.73
C PRO A 260 12.07 -15.03 -12.84
N ASN A 261 12.08 -15.84 -11.78
CA ASN A 261 10.93 -16.05 -10.91
C ASN A 261 11.12 -15.43 -9.52
N LEU A 262 12.31 -14.92 -9.19
CA LEU A 262 12.57 -14.26 -7.92
C LEU A 262 12.38 -12.74 -8.06
N VAL A 263 11.45 -12.18 -7.31
CA VAL A 263 11.19 -10.75 -7.22
C VAL A 263 11.58 -10.26 -5.83
N ARG A 264 12.42 -9.22 -5.77
CA ARG A 264 12.70 -8.50 -4.54
C ARG A 264 12.35 -7.03 -4.72
N ALA A 265 11.55 -6.50 -3.80
CA ALA A 265 11.21 -5.09 -3.76
C ALA A 265 11.42 -4.52 -2.35
N ARG A 266 11.80 -3.26 -2.26
CA ARG A 266 11.90 -2.52 -1.01
C ARG A 266 11.21 -1.18 -1.19
N VAL A 267 10.27 -0.87 -0.30
CA VAL A 267 9.58 0.42 -0.25
C VAL A 267 10.01 1.16 1.01
N GLN A 268 10.34 2.43 0.84
CA GLN A 268 10.61 3.34 1.96
C GLN A 268 9.74 4.58 1.81
N CYS A 269 8.96 4.89 2.84
CA CYS A 269 8.20 6.14 2.92
C CYS A 269 8.67 6.93 4.15
N ARG A 270 8.76 8.25 3.99
CA ARG A 270 9.13 9.17 5.07
C ARG A 270 8.10 10.28 5.13
N LYS A 271 7.62 10.60 6.34
CA LYS A 271 6.66 11.67 6.61
C LYS A 271 5.51 11.68 5.58
N SER A 272 4.59 10.74 5.75
CA SER A 272 3.40 10.60 4.92
C SER A 272 2.16 10.77 5.78
N HIS A 273 1.11 11.31 5.19
CA HIS A 273 -0.22 11.25 5.80
C HIS A 273 -1.25 10.81 4.79
N LEU A 274 -2.29 10.18 5.31
CA LEU A 274 -3.45 9.79 4.55
C LEU A 274 -4.69 10.04 5.39
N THR A 275 -5.68 10.67 4.80
CA THR A 275 -6.97 10.97 5.43
C THR A 275 -8.06 10.29 4.63
N TRP A 276 -8.78 9.38 5.27
CA TRP A 276 -9.96 8.73 4.72
C TRP A 276 -11.24 9.40 5.20
N LEU A 277 -12.25 9.27 4.36
CA LEU A 277 -13.65 9.61 4.59
C LEU A 277 -14.47 8.35 4.49
N HIS A 278 -15.35 8.15 5.45
CA HIS A 278 -16.38 7.13 5.42
C HIS A 278 -17.64 7.70 6.05
N GLY A 279 -18.68 7.97 5.24
CA GLY A 279 -19.81 8.79 5.66
C GLY A 279 -19.35 10.17 6.14
N ASP A 280 -19.72 10.54 7.37
CA ASP A 280 -19.31 11.78 8.03
C ASP A 280 -17.97 11.64 8.79
N ASP A 281 -17.45 10.42 8.94
CA ASP A 281 -16.25 10.16 9.71
C ASP A 281 -14.98 10.48 8.92
N LYS A 282 -14.04 11.12 9.62
CA LYS A 282 -12.69 11.45 9.12
C LYS A 282 -11.64 10.70 9.93
N ILE A 283 -10.87 9.86 9.24
CA ILE A 283 -9.75 9.13 9.84
C ILE A 283 -8.46 9.62 9.21
N ALA A 284 -7.52 10.07 10.04
CA ALA A 284 -6.16 10.31 9.60
C ALA A 284 -5.25 9.15 10.03
N ILE A 285 -4.29 8.78 9.19
CA ILE A 285 -3.10 8.03 9.59
C ILE A 285 -1.88 8.87 9.17
N LYS A 286 -1.00 9.12 10.12
CA LYS A 286 0.23 9.89 9.93
C LYS A 286 1.42 8.99 10.18
N ALA A 287 2.09 8.59 9.11
CA ALA A 287 3.30 7.76 9.18
C ALA A 287 4.54 8.65 9.16
N THR A 288 5.40 8.54 10.16
CA THR A 288 6.69 9.22 10.15
C THR A 288 7.72 8.40 9.36
N ARG A 289 7.61 7.08 9.42
CA ARG A 289 8.48 6.14 8.71
C ARG A 289 7.73 4.86 8.36
N LEU A 290 7.92 4.37 7.14
CA LEU A 290 7.52 3.03 6.71
C LEU A 290 8.67 2.43 5.91
N MET A 291 9.08 1.22 6.27
CA MET A 291 10.06 0.42 5.55
C MET A 291 9.51 -0.99 5.38
N CYS A 292 9.27 -1.36 4.13
CA CYS A 292 8.72 -2.66 3.75
C CYS A 292 9.66 -3.33 2.75
N LYS A 293 9.84 -4.64 2.88
CA LYS A 293 10.56 -5.46 1.90
C LYS A 293 9.66 -6.62 1.48
N LEU A 294 9.57 -6.85 0.18
CA LEU A 294 8.89 -7.99 -0.42
C LEU A 294 9.95 -8.89 -1.04
N ASP A 295 9.98 -10.16 -0.64
CA ASP A 295 10.68 -11.23 -1.36
C ASP A 295 9.63 -12.23 -1.82
N MET A 296 9.63 -12.58 -3.11
CA MET A 296 8.64 -13.47 -3.68
C MET A 296 9.24 -14.34 -4.78
N ASP A 297 8.92 -15.62 -4.74
CA ASP A 297 9.14 -16.58 -5.82
C ASP A 297 7.86 -17.40 -6.10
N ASP A 298 8.00 -18.52 -6.80
CA ASP A 298 6.88 -19.39 -7.16
C ASP A 298 6.30 -20.12 -5.94
N GLU A 299 7.09 -20.35 -4.89
CA GLU A 299 6.73 -21.15 -3.72
C GLU A 299 6.30 -20.26 -2.54
N ARG A 300 6.98 -19.14 -2.34
CA ARG A 300 6.85 -18.31 -1.14
C ARG A 300 6.71 -16.84 -1.49
N THR A 301 5.79 -16.18 -0.78
CA THR A 301 5.72 -14.71 -0.72
C THR A 301 5.98 -14.28 0.71
N GLN A 302 6.95 -13.39 0.91
CA GLN A 302 7.28 -12.86 2.22
C GLN A 302 7.32 -11.34 2.19
N VAL A 303 6.48 -10.74 3.01
CA VAL A 303 6.42 -9.30 3.24
C VAL A 303 7.00 -9.03 4.62
N TYR A 304 8.09 -8.29 4.68
CA TYR A 304 8.70 -7.84 5.93
C TYR A 304 8.40 -6.37 6.16
N LEU A 305 7.69 -6.08 7.24
CA LEU A 305 7.57 -4.72 7.77
C LEU A 305 8.75 -4.47 8.71
N SER A 306 9.86 -3.97 8.19
CA SER A 306 11.07 -3.74 8.99
C SER A 306 10.88 -2.62 10.01
N ASN A 307 10.12 -1.59 9.65
CA ASN A 307 9.82 -0.49 10.55
C ASN A 307 8.56 0.25 10.07
N LEU A 308 7.57 0.34 10.95
CA LEU A 308 6.47 1.28 10.85
C LEU A 308 6.51 2.17 12.09
N THR A 309 6.53 3.48 11.89
CA THR A 309 6.36 4.44 12.98
C THR A 309 5.24 5.38 12.60
N LEU A 310 4.17 5.38 13.40
CA LEU A 310 3.02 6.23 13.23
C LEU A 310 3.03 7.34 14.29
N GLY A 311 2.85 8.58 13.84
CA GLY A 311 2.55 9.71 14.71
C GLY A 311 1.08 9.75 15.11
N TYR A 312 0.19 9.16 14.30
CA TYR A 312 -1.22 8.96 14.61
C TYR A 312 -1.80 7.80 13.77
N PRO A 313 -2.51 6.81 14.35
CA PRO A 313 -2.52 6.53 15.79
C PRO A 313 -1.08 6.30 16.27
N LYS A 314 -0.78 6.60 17.55
CA LYS A 314 0.60 6.55 18.03
C LYS A 314 0.99 5.10 18.28
N LEU A 315 1.89 4.56 17.45
CA LEU A 315 2.50 3.23 17.62
C LEU A 315 3.79 3.10 16.80
N SER A 316 4.62 2.13 17.15
CA SER A 316 5.69 1.62 16.31
C SER A 316 5.51 0.12 16.12
N ALA A 317 5.70 -0.40 14.92
CA ALA A 317 5.54 -1.83 14.64
C ALA A 317 6.61 -2.37 13.69
N SER A 318 6.88 -3.65 13.81
CA SER A 318 7.66 -4.45 12.89
C SER A 318 7.07 -5.84 12.80
N GLY A 319 7.32 -6.55 11.70
CA GLY A 319 6.75 -7.87 11.54
C GLY A 319 6.98 -8.47 10.18
N GLN A 320 6.33 -9.60 9.95
CA GLN A 320 6.35 -10.29 8.67
C GLN A 320 5.02 -11.01 8.40
N LEU A 321 4.67 -11.07 7.12
CA LEU A 321 3.63 -11.93 6.58
C LEU A 321 4.31 -12.91 5.63
N ILE A 322 4.05 -14.21 5.82
CA ILE A 322 4.56 -15.28 4.96
C ILE A 322 3.37 -16.03 4.39
N LEU A 323 3.31 -16.16 3.06
CA LEU A 323 2.47 -17.11 2.37
C LEU A 323 3.36 -18.18 1.75
N ASN A 324 3.18 -19.43 2.16
CA ASN A 324 3.82 -20.59 1.59
C ASN A 324 2.78 -21.38 0.77
N ARG A 325 2.99 -21.44 -0.55
CA ARG A 325 2.10 -22.11 -1.50
C ARG A 325 2.34 -23.62 -1.59
N LEU A 326 3.48 -24.11 -1.10
CA LEU A 326 3.74 -25.56 -1.06
C LEU A 326 2.97 -26.24 0.08
N THR A 327 2.78 -25.54 1.19
CA THR A 327 2.12 -26.07 2.39
C THR A 327 0.72 -25.49 2.61
N ASP A 328 0.25 -24.62 1.70
CA ASP A 328 -0.96 -23.81 1.87
C ASP A 328 -1.03 -23.13 3.25
N GLN A 329 0.10 -22.61 3.72
CA GLN A 329 0.21 -22.00 5.03
C GLN A 329 0.43 -20.50 4.92
N ILE A 330 -0.34 -19.75 5.71
CA ILE A 330 -0.15 -18.32 5.93
C ILE A 330 0.25 -18.08 7.39
N SER A 331 1.23 -17.21 7.60
CA SER A 331 1.63 -16.77 8.93
C SER A 331 1.84 -15.27 9.00
N LEU A 332 1.43 -14.70 10.13
CA LEU A 332 1.57 -13.29 10.45
C LEU A 332 2.25 -13.17 11.81
N ASP A 333 3.34 -12.43 11.88
CA ASP A 333 4.08 -12.12 13.11
C ASP A 333 4.27 -10.60 13.17
N ILE A 334 3.73 -9.95 14.20
CA ILE A 334 3.79 -8.50 14.38
C ILE A 334 4.18 -8.21 15.83
N ASP A 335 5.25 -7.46 16.00
CA ASP A 335 5.60 -6.81 17.26
C ASP A 335 5.28 -5.31 17.16
N ALA A 336 4.55 -4.79 18.13
CA ALA A 336 4.27 -3.38 18.26
C ALA A 336 4.71 -2.85 19.62
N LYS A 337 5.09 -1.56 19.64
CA LYS A 337 5.58 -0.84 20.82
C LYS A 337 4.97 0.55 20.89
N LYS A 338 4.91 1.10 22.10
CA LYS A 338 4.41 2.47 22.39
C LYS A 338 3.04 2.71 21.77
N LEU A 339 2.16 1.71 21.83
CA LEU A 339 0.82 1.79 21.28
C LEU A 339 -0.07 2.57 22.25
N ASP A 340 -0.64 3.66 21.77
CA ASP A 340 -1.65 4.43 22.47
C ASP A 340 -3.04 3.87 22.18
N VAL A 341 -3.69 3.32 23.20
CA VAL A 341 -4.98 2.64 23.04
C VAL A 341 -6.06 3.61 22.60
N GLY A 342 -6.09 4.84 23.14
CA GLY A 342 -7.15 5.80 22.82
C GLY A 342 -7.20 6.20 21.34
N SER A 343 -6.06 6.57 20.77
CA SER A 343 -5.95 6.91 19.34
C SER A 343 -6.13 5.69 18.45
N THR A 344 -5.58 4.54 18.84
CA THR A 344 -5.74 3.28 18.10
C THR A 344 -7.20 2.85 18.07
N ARG A 345 -7.90 2.94 19.21
CA ARG A 345 -9.33 2.68 19.37
C ARG A 345 -10.15 3.49 18.38
N LYS A 346 -9.93 4.81 18.34
CA LYS A 346 -10.68 5.70 17.43
C LYS A 346 -10.51 5.29 15.97
N VAL A 347 -9.27 5.02 15.54
CA VAL A 347 -8.97 4.63 14.15
C VAL A 347 -9.54 3.25 13.84
N ALA A 348 -9.31 2.26 14.70
CA ALA A 348 -9.73 0.88 14.49
C ALA A 348 -11.26 0.72 14.50
N LEU A 349 -11.96 1.37 15.42
CA LEU A 349 -13.43 1.34 15.47
C LEU A 349 -14.05 1.92 14.20
N THR A 350 -13.49 3.01 13.69
CA THR A 350 -14.00 3.65 12.48
C THR A 350 -13.72 2.78 11.24
N LEU A 351 -12.50 2.21 11.13
CA LEU A 351 -12.15 1.27 10.05
C LEU A 351 -12.99 -0.02 10.07
N ALA A 352 -13.40 -0.48 11.25
CA ALA A 352 -14.25 -1.65 11.44
C ALA A 352 -15.75 -1.33 11.49
N GLU A 353 -16.16 -0.09 11.13
CA GLU A 353 -17.55 0.38 11.14
C GLU A 353 -18.29 0.13 12.47
N ASN A 354 -17.60 0.19 13.60
CA ASN A 354 -18.14 -0.12 14.92
C ASN A 354 -18.82 -1.51 14.99
N LYS A 355 -18.26 -2.53 14.33
CA LYS A 355 -18.79 -3.90 14.30
C LYS A 355 -17.73 -4.94 14.71
N GLY A 356 -18.21 -6.17 14.92
CA GLY A 356 -17.39 -7.35 15.10
C GLY A 356 -16.47 -7.31 16.33
N ILE A 357 -15.39 -8.08 16.25
CA ILE A 357 -14.45 -8.27 17.36
C ILE A 357 -13.76 -6.97 17.78
N THR A 358 -13.49 -6.05 16.83
CA THR A 358 -12.87 -4.76 17.09
C THR A 358 -13.71 -3.92 18.04
N LYS A 359 -15.03 -3.84 17.81
CA LYS A 359 -15.94 -3.15 18.73
C LYS A 359 -15.96 -3.83 20.10
N ASN A 360 -16.10 -5.15 20.15
CA ASN A 360 -16.16 -5.88 21.42
C ASN A 360 -14.91 -5.63 22.29
N ILE A 361 -13.72 -5.60 21.68
CA ILE A 361 -12.47 -5.28 22.37
C ILE A 361 -12.48 -3.84 22.87
N PHE A 362 -12.81 -2.87 22.02
CA PHE A 362 -12.71 -1.45 22.35
C PHE A 362 -13.90 -0.89 23.16
N ASP A 363 -14.98 -1.65 23.30
CA ASP A 363 -16.03 -1.38 24.30
C ASP A 363 -15.52 -1.64 25.71
N ILE A 364 -14.58 -2.59 25.85
CA ILE A 364 -13.92 -2.98 27.09
C ILE A 364 -12.66 -2.14 27.32
N VAL A 365 -11.67 -2.20 26.43
CA VAL A 365 -10.39 -1.49 26.59
C VAL A 365 -10.49 -0.13 25.92
N ARG A 366 -10.68 0.93 26.70
CA ARG A 366 -11.01 2.27 26.19
C ARG A 366 -9.83 3.21 26.05
N ASN A 367 -8.83 3.07 26.93
CA ASN A 367 -7.64 3.90 26.94
C ASN A 367 -6.45 3.19 27.63
N GLY A 368 -5.27 3.80 27.57
CA GLY A 368 -4.03 3.30 28.17
C GLY A 368 -2.87 3.26 27.17
N GLU A 369 -1.71 2.81 27.66
CA GLU A 369 -0.52 2.55 26.85
C GLU A 369 -0.20 1.06 26.85
N ILE A 370 0.14 0.54 25.67
CA ILE A 370 0.71 -0.77 25.49
C ILE A 370 2.18 -0.58 25.09
N PRO A 371 3.13 -0.67 26.05
CA PRO A 371 4.55 -0.43 25.77
C PRO A 371 5.12 -1.42 24.77
N GLU A 372 4.64 -2.67 24.84
CA GLU A 372 4.97 -3.76 23.93
C GLU A 372 3.80 -4.74 23.82
N ILE A 373 3.61 -5.26 22.61
CA ILE A 373 2.68 -6.33 22.30
C ILE A 373 3.24 -7.15 21.13
N SER A 374 3.17 -8.46 21.24
CA SER A 374 3.50 -9.40 20.18
C SER A 374 2.22 -10.11 19.78
N PHE A 375 1.98 -10.20 18.48
CA PHE A 375 0.84 -10.87 17.87
C PHE A 375 1.36 -11.84 16.83
N LYS A 376 1.00 -13.11 16.96
CA LYS A 376 1.31 -14.15 15.98
C LYS A 376 0.04 -14.87 15.60
N SER A 377 -0.11 -15.17 14.33
CA SER A 377 -1.20 -16.02 13.85
C SER A 377 -0.80 -16.86 12.66
N PHE A 378 -1.41 -18.03 12.54
CA PHE A 378 -1.10 -19.04 11.53
C PHE A 378 -2.40 -19.66 11.02
N GLY A 379 -2.48 -20.00 9.74
CA GLY A 379 -3.67 -20.61 9.18
C GLY A 379 -3.47 -21.11 7.77
N LYS A 380 -4.54 -21.55 7.12
CA LYS A 380 -4.53 -21.94 5.69
C LYS A 380 -5.06 -20.84 4.78
N SER A 381 -5.80 -19.88 5.33
CA SER A 381 -6.37 -18.74 4.63
C SER A 381 -6.21 -17.45 5.42
N LEU A 382 -6.39 -16.30 4.76
CA LEU A 382 -6.40 -14.99 5.44
C LEU A 382 -7.49 -14.91 6.53
N ALA A 383 -8.63 -15.57 6.33
CA ALA A 383 -9.71 -15.63 7.32
C ALA A 383 -9.28 -16.42 8.58
N ASP A 384 -8.47 -17.47 8.42
CA ASP A 384 -7.99 -18.27 9.54
C ASP A 384 -7.07 -17.48 10.49
N LEU A 385 -6.38 -16.45 10.00
CA LEU A 385 -5.55 -15.57 10.84
C LEU A 385 -6.36 -14.78 11.88
N GLY A 386 -7.68 -14.64 11.66
CA GLY A 386 -8.59 -13.96 12.58
C GLY A 386 -9.23 -14.87 13.63
N LYS A 387 -9.05 -16.20 13.53
CA LYS A 387 -9.63 -17.15 14.48
C LYS A 387 -8.85 -17.13 15.79
N LEU A 388 -9.55 -17.01 16.92
CA LEU A 388 -8.94 -16.90 18.25
C LEU A 388 -8.06 -18.11 18.63
N GLU A 389 -8.40 -19.31 18.15
CA GLU A 389 -7.61 -20.53 18.31
C GLU A 389 -6.24 -20.46 17.62
N ASN A 390 -6.12 -19.65 16.57
CA ASN A 390 -4.92 -19.47 15.77
C ASN A 390 -4.09 -18.26 16.21
N ILE A 391 -4.51 -17.53 17.24
CA ILE A 391 -3.87 -16.29 17.68
C ILE A 391 -3.06 -16.57 18.95
N PHE A 392 -1.80 -16.11 18.91
CA PHE A 392 -0.92 -16.01 20.06
C PHE A 392 -0.64 -14.53 20.28
N LEU A 393 -1.09 -13.99 21.41
CA LEU A 393 -0.86 -12.60 21.76
C LEU A 393 -0.20 -12.53 23.12
N LYS A 394 0.80 -11.68 23.27
CA LYS A 394 1.40 -11.34 24.56
C LYS A 394 1.59 -9.85 24.64
N GLY A 395 1.11 -9.22 25.69
CA GLY A 395 1.22 -7.78 25.85
C GLY A 395 1.12 -7.33 27.29
N LYS A 396 1.39 -6.04 27.50
CA LYS A 396 1.23 -5.38 28.79
C LYS A 396 0.39 -4.12 28.61
N LEU A 397 -0.61 -3.93 29.45
CA LEU A 397 -1.37 -2.69 29.55
C LEU A 397 -0.83 -1.87 30.71
N ARG A 398 -0.66 -0.56 30.50
CA ARG A 398 -0.34 0.43 31.53
C ARG A 398 -1.34 1.57 31.50
N ASP A 399 -1.63 2.11 32.68
CA ASP A 399 -2.55 3.24 32.88
C ASP A 399 -3.85 3.07 32.09
N GLY A 400 -4.32 1.83 32.06
CA GLY A 400 -5.44 1.40 31.25
C GLY A 400 -6.76 1.91 31.81
N ASN A 401 -7.71 2.12 30.89
CA ASN A 401 -9.11 2.27 31.24
C ASN A 401 -9.89 1.08 30.70
N ILE A 402 -10.38 0.23 31.60
CA ILE A 402 -11.20 -0.94 31.29
C ILE A 402 -12.62 -0.69 31.74
N PHE A 403 -13.55 -0.78 30.81
CA PHE A 403 -14.97 -0.77 31.10
C PHE A 403 -15.52 -2.19 31.10
N VAL A 404 -16.28 -2.54 32.14
CA VAL A 404 -16.98 -3.82 32.25
C VAL A 404 -18.46 -3.56 31.96
N PRO A 405 -18.96 -3.86 30.74
CA PRO A 405 -20.29 -3.42 30.30
C PRO A 405 -21.43 -3.94 31.17
N THR A 406 -21.44 -5.24 31.49
CA THR A 406 -22.52 -5.87 32.26
C THR A 406 -22.69 -5.26 33.65
N ALA A 407 -21.58 -4.90 34.29
CA ALA A 407 -21.55 -4.36 35.64
C ALA A 407 -21.55 -2.81 35.68
N LEU A 408 -21.41 -2.18 34.50
CA LEU A 408 -21.17 -0.75 34.32
C LEU A 408 -20.03 -0.25 35.22
N LEU A 409 -18.93 -1.00 35.26
CA LEU A 409 -17.74 -0.63 36.05
C LEU A 409 -16.74 0.05 35.14
N ASP A 410 -16.30 1.23 35.55
CA ASP A 410 -15.24 1.99 34.89
C ASP A 410 -13.95 1.87 35.71
N LEU A 411 -13.13 0.88 35.35
CA LEU A 411 -11.86 0.61 36.02
C LEU A 411 -10.78 1.52 35.43
N LYS A 412 -10.09 2.24 36.31
CA LYS A 412 -9.01 3.17 35.98
C LYS A 412 -7.68 2.64 36.51
N ASP A 413 -6.60 3.25 36.03
CA ASP A 413 -5.22 2.95 36.42
C ASP A 413 -4.91 1.45 36.29
N VAL A 414 -5.46 0.83 35.25
CA VAL A 414 -5.35 -0.62 35.06
C VAL A 414 -3.97 -0.97 34.53
N ASN A 415 -3.24 -1.77 35.29
CA ASN A 415 -1.96 -2.33 34.87
C ASN A 415 -2.03 -3.85 34.93
N GLY A 416 -1.49 -4.54 33.93
CA GLY A 416 -1.47 -6.00 33.93
C GLY A 416 -0.81 -6.59 32.69
N ASN A 417 -0.43 -7.85 32.79
CA ASN A 417 0.06 -8.62 31.66
C ASN A 417 -1.09 -9.43 31.06
N VAL A 418 -1.11 -9.59 29.74
CA VAL A 418 -2.08 -10.42 29.04
C VAL A 418 -1.37 -11.38 28.10
N THR A 419 -1.87 -12.60 28.07
CA THR A 419 -1.55 -13.61 27.07
C THR A 419 -2.84 -14.17 26.49
N LEU A 420 -2.87 -14.42 25.19
CA LEU A 420 -3.92 -15.17 24.52
C LEU A 420 -3.25 -16.32 23.79
N THR A 421 -3.64 -17.54 24.12
CA THR A 421 -3.11 -18.75 23.51
C THR A 421 -4.25 -19.75 23.35
N ASN A 422 -4.39 -20.33 22.16
CA ASN A 422 -5.42 -21.34 21.86
C ASN A 422 -6.83 -20.90 22.29
N GLY A 423 -7.21 -19.65 22.03
CA GLY A 423 -8.52 -19.11 22.40
C GLY A 423 -8.76 -18.90 23.90
N VAL A 424 -7.71 -18.97 24.75
CA VAL A 424 -7.79 -18.66 26.19
C VAL A 424 -6.99 -17.40 26.50
N LEU A 425 -7.67 -16.38 27.02
CA LEU A 425 -7.06 -15.16 27.52
C LEU A 425 -6.70 -15.35 28.99
N LEU A 426 -5.41 -15.20 29.31
CA LEU A 426 -4.88 -15.18 30.66
C LEU A 426 -4.32 -13.78 30.96
N GLY A 427 -4.90 -13.12 31.94
CA GLY A 427 -4.44 -11.87 32.52
C GLY A 427 -3.87 -12.10 33.92
N GLU A 428 -2.72 -11.51 34.22
CA GLU A 428 -2.03 -11.70 35.50
C GLU A 428 -1.47 -10.39 36.03
N ASN A 429 -1.25 -10.35 37.34
CA ASN A 429 -0.75 -9.18 38.07
C ASN A 429 -1.59 -7.92 37.77
N ILE A 430 -2.90 -8.12 37.65
CA ILE A 430 -3.82 -7.03 37.33
C ILE A 430 -3.99 -6.17 38.58
N THR A 431 -3.76 -4.88 38.42
CA THR A 431 -4.13 -3.85 39.39
C THR A 431 -5.15 -2.93 38.74
N SER A 432 -6.06 -2.38 39.54
CA SER A 432 -7.08 -1.47 39.04
C SER A 432 -7.66 -0.62 40.16
N ARG A 433 -8.32 0.47 39.79
CA ARG A 433 -9.05 1.34 40.70
C ARG A 433 -10.48 1.56 40.23
N LEU A 434 -11.43 1.47 41.15
CA LEU A 434 -12.85 1.80 40.94
C LEU A 434 -13.26 2.89 41.93
N GLY A 435 -13.16 4.16 41.52
CA GLY A 435 -13.33 5.29 42.43
C GLY A 435 -12.31 5.27 43.57
N ASN A 436 -12.75 4.96 44.78
CA ASN A 436 -11.90 4.84 45.99
C ASN A 436 -11.51 3.40 46.34
N SER A 437 -12.04 2.40 45.62
CA SER A 437 -11.68 0.99 45.82
C SER A 437 -10.49 0.60 44.95
N TYR A 438 -9.63 -0.26 45.46
CA TYR A 438 -8.41 -0.73 44.79
C TYR A 438 -8.41 -2.24 44.66
N GLY A 439 -8.22 -2.74 43.43
CA GLY A 439 -8.01 -4.15 43.14
C GLY A 439 -6.52 -4.43 42.90
N GLN A 440 -6.01 -5.51 43.49
CA GLN A 440 -4.63 -5.95 43.36
C GLN A 440 -4.56 -7.46 43.17
N ASN A 441 -3.40 -7.93 42.70
CA ASN A 441 -3.11 -9.35 42.44
C ASN A 441 -4.21 -10.03 41.62
N GLY A 442 -4.77 -9.30 40.66
CA GLY A 442 -5.86 -9.78 39.84
C GLY A 442 -5.39 -10.82 38.84
N ILE A 443 -6.14 -11.91 38.74
CA ILE A 443 -5.98 -12.99 37.77
C ILE A 443 -7.27 -13.10 36.98
N LEU A 444 -7.15 -13.24 35.67
CA LEU A 444 -8.25 -13.38 34.74
C LEU A 444 -7.95 -14.56 33.81
N LYS A 445 -8.83 -15.56 33.74
CA LYS A 445 -8.77 -16.61 32.73
C LYS A 445 -10.11 -16.69 32.03
N LEU A 446 -10.14 -16.36 30.75
CA LEU A 446 -11.35 -16.34 29.94
C LEU A 446 -11.18 -17.17 28.69
N GLY A 447 -12.02 -18.18 28.56
CA GLY A 447 -12.26 -18.85 27.30
C GLY A 447 -13.32 -18.20 26.45
N PHE A 448 -13.16 -18.26 25.13
CA PHE A 448 -14.17 -17.78 24.17
C PHE A 448 -15.06 -18.89 23.59
N ASP A 449 -14.88 -20.14 24.04
CA ASP A 449 -15.74 -21.29 23.73
C ASP A 449 -16.56 -21.74 24.96
N LYS A 450 -17.68 -22.43 24.73
CA LYS A 450 -18.68 -22.79 25.75
C LYS A 450 -18.16 -23.71 26.86
N HIS A 451 -17.00 -24.35 26.69
CA HIS A 451 -16.49 -25.39 27.60
C HIS A 451 -15.15 -25.03 28.26
N ILE A 452 -14.75 -23.75 28.20
CA ILE A 452 -13.47 -23.26 28.72
C ILE A 452 -13.71 -22.43 30.00
N PRO A 453 -12.77 -22.42 30.97
CA PRO A 453 -12.90 -21.72 32.25
C PRO A 453 -13.20 -20.23 32.11
N TYR A 454 -14.15 -19.78 32.94
CA TYR A 454 -14.35 -18.39 33.33
C TYR A 454 -13.85 -18.25 34.77
N TYR A 455 -12.67 -17.66 34.95
CA TYR A 455 -12.05 -17.47 36.25
C TYR A 455 -11.62 -16.03 36.43
N VAL A 456 -12.02 -15.41 37.54
CA VAL A 456 -11.55 -14.10 37.97
C VAL A 456 -11.22 -14.16 39.44
N GLU A 457 -10.02 -13.77 39.82
CA GLU A 457 -9.62 -13.63 41.22
C GLU A 457 -9.03 -12.26 41.44
N THR A 458 -9.39 -11.57 42.52
CA THR A 458 -8.73 -10.33 42.91
C THR A 458 -8.86 -10.06 44.41
N ASN A 459 -7.81 -9.46 44.96
CA ASN A 459 -7.84 -8.88 46.29
C ASN A 459 -8.30 -7.42 46.17
N ILE A 460 -9.29 -7.03 46.95
CA ILE A 460 -9.96 -5.75 46.86
C ILE A 460 -9.85 -5.04 48.20
N GLN A 461 -9.28 -3.86 48.22
CA GLN A 461 -9.52 -2.89 49.28
C GLN A 461 -10.76 -2.09 48.89
N ALA A 462 -11.89 -2.44 49.48
CA ALA A 462 -13.20 -1.92 49.11
C ALA A 462 -13.58 -0.71 49.97
N ASP A 463 -14.03 0.37 49.30
CA ASP A 463 -14.85 1.41 49.93
C ASP A 463 -16.30 0.91 49.96
N LEU A 464 -16.78 0.57 51.15
CA LEU A 464 -18.09 -0.03 51.34
C LEU A 464 -19.24 0.90 50.95
N ALA A 465 -19.01 2.22 50.88
CA ALA A 465 -20.01 3.17 50.37
C ALA A 465 -20.32 2.93 48.88
N GLN A 466 -19.38 2.36 48.12
CA GLN A 466 -19.54 2.09 46.69
C GLN A 466 -20.27 0.78 46.40
N LEU A 467 -20.38 -0.12 47.38
CA LEU A 467 -20.92 -1.46 47.17
C LEU A 467 -22.44 -1.49 46.89
N PRO A 468 -23.32 -0.79 47.65
CA PRO A 468 -24.77 -0.82 47.40
C PRO A 468 -25.20 -0.48 45.97
N PRO A 469 -24.70 0.60 45.32
CA PRO A 469 -25.11 0.90 43.94
C PRO A 469 -24.60 -0.15 42.94
N ILE A 470 -23.46 -0.81 43.19
CA ILE A 470 -22.97 -1.91 42.35
C ILE A 470 -23.89 -3.13 42.47
N LEU A 471 -24.21 -3.55 43.70
CA LEU A 471 -25.09 -4.69 43.96
C LEU A 471 -26.50 -4.46 43.38
N LYS A 472 -27.01 -3.24 43.45
CA LYS A 472 -28.29 -2.87 42.85
C LYS A 472 -28.33 -3.05 41.32
N ARG A 473 -27.18 -2.92 40.65
CA ARG A 473 -27.06 -3.14 39.19
C ARG A 473 -26.92 -4.62 38.84
N LEU A 474 -26.20 -5.39 39.66
CA LEU A 474 -25.83 -6.77 39.35
C LEU A 474 -26.88 -7.80 39.80
N VAL A 475 -27.51 -7.59 40.96
CA VAL A 475 -28.42 -8.57 41.55
C VAL A 475 -29.84 -8.37 41.02
N LYS A 476 -30.39 -9.39 40.37
CA LYS A 476 -31.77 -9.35 39.83
C LYS A 476 -32.85 -9.73 40.86
N TYR A 477 -32.46 -10.37 41.97
CA TYR A 477 -33.39 -10.92 42.96
C TYR A 477 -34.10 -9.81 43.75
N LYS A 478 -35.40 -9.62 43.49
CA LYS A 478 -36.21 -8.51 44.04
C LYS A 478 -36.23 -8.44 45.58
N PRO A 479 -36.37 -9.55 46.34
CA PRO A 479 -36.36 -9.50 47.80
C PRO A 479 -35.05 -8.94 48.37
N PHE A 480 -33.91 -9.35 47.79
CA PHE A 480 -32.61 -8.78 48.16
C PHE A 480 -32.54 -7.28 47.89
N LEU A 481 -32.98 -6.83 46.70
CA LEU A 481 -33.00 -5.41 46.35
C LEU A 481 -33.89 -4.58 47.30
N LYS A 482 -35.02 -5.16 47.76
CA LYS A 482 -35.90 -4.53 48.75
C LYS A 482 -35.18 -4.33 50.08
N GLU A 483 -34.43 -5.31 50.56
CA GLU A 483 -33.66 -5.16 51.80
C GLU A 483 -32.46 -4.21 51.62
N LEU A 484 -31.73 -4.31 50.51
CA LEU A 484 -30.62 -3.41 50.19
C LEU A 484 -31.06 -1.94 50.20
N SER A 485 -32.26 -1.63 49.69
CA SER A 485 -32.80 -0.26 49.67
C SER A 485 -33.04 0.36 51.05
N LYS A 486 -33.12 -0.46 52.10
CA LYS A 486 -33.29 -0.02 53.49
C LYS A 486 -31.96 0.30 54.17
N ILE A 487 -30.84 -0.05 53.56
CA ILE A 487 -29.49 0.25 54.06
C ILE A 487 -29.10 1.64 53.55
N LYS A 488 -28.88 2.59 54.46
CA LYS A 488 -28.55 3.99 54.17
C LYS A 488 -27.27 4.41 54.88
N HIS A 489 -26.62 5.46 54.36
CA HIS A 489 -25.42 6.06 54.94
C HIS A 489 -24.28 5.04 55.20
N VAL A 490 -24.09 4.09 54.28
CA VAL A 490 -23.01 3.10 54.36
C VAL A 490 -21.69 3.80 54.12
N ASN A 491 -20.78 3.71 55.08
CA ASN A 491 -19.41 4.19 54.99
C ASN A 491 -18.44 3.17 55.60
N GLY A 492 -17.19 3.22 55.15
CA GLY A 492 -16.10 2.45 55.74
C GLY A 492 -15.37 1.57 54.73
N SER A 493 -14.54 0.66 55.21
CA SER A 493 -13.64 -0.13 54.36
C SER A 493 -13.65 -1.60 54.73
N ALA A 494 -13.31 -2.46 53.77
CA ALA A 494 -13.00 -3.86 54.01
C ALA A 494 -11.89 -4.32 53.09
N LEU A 495 -11.13 -5.33 53.52
CA LEU A 495 -10.33 -6.15 52.63
C LEU A 495 -11.19 -7.32 52.18
N GLY A 496 -11.24 -7.55 50.87
CA GLY A 496 -12.02 -8.61 50.27
C GLY A 496 -11.16 -9.46 49.34
N LYS A 497 -11.44 -10.76 49.28
CA LYS A 497 -11.02 -11.62 48.18
C LYS A 497 -12.27 -12.02 47.42
N MET A 498 -12.31 -11.67 46.13
CA MET A 498 -13.38 -12.06 45.23
C MET A 498 -12.86 -13.13 44.28
N VAL A 499 -13.62 -14.21 44.15
CA VAL A 499 -13.40 -15.27 43.15
C VAL A 499 -14.69 -15.47 42.37
N LEU A 500 -14.59 -15.37 41.05
CA LEU A 500 -15.61 -15.81 40.10
C LEU A 500 -15.05 -17.06 39.43
N ASP A 501 -15.76 -18.18 39.50
CA ASP A 501 -15.32 -19.46 38.91
C ASP A 501 -16.47 -20.12 38.14
N GLY A 502 -16.15 -21.03 37.23
CA GLY A 502 -17.10 -21.78 36.41
C GLY A 502 -16.94 -21.53 34.92
N SER A 503 -18.05 -21.19 34.25
CA SER A 503 -18.14 -21.02 32.79
C SER A 503 -18.91 -19.77 32.41
N THR A 504 -18.90 -19.40 31.13
CA THR A 504 -19.69 -18.27 30.62
C THR A 504 -21.21 -18.44 30.79
N GLN A 505 -21.70 -19.65 31.06
CA GLN A 505 -23.12 -19.97 31.27
C GLN A 505 -23.51 -20.03 32.75
N SER A 506 -22.59 -20.41 33.63
CA SER A 506 -22.81 -20.56 35.06
C SER A 506 -21.55 -20.11 35.79
N VAL A 507 -21.65 -18.99 36.52
CA VAL A 507 -20.57 -18.39 37.28
C VAL A 507 -20.93 -18.47 38.76
N ASP A 508 -20.09 -19.15 39.53
CA ASP A 508 -20.13 -19.15 40.97
C ASP A 508 -19.35 -17.96 41.51
N VAL A 509 -19.96 -17.23 42.44
CA VAL A 509 -19.38 -16.01 43.02
C VAL A 509 -19.08 -16.26 44.49
N SER A 510 -17.81 -16.17 44.85
CA SER A 510 -17.34 -16.24 46.23
C SER A 510 -16.69 -14.92 46.64
N VAL A 511 -17.09 -14.38 47.79
CA VAL A 511 -16.53 -13.18 48.37
C VAL A 511 -16.26 -13.42 49.85
N ASN A 512 -14.98 -13.35 50.22
CA ASN A 512 -14.55 -13.36 51.61
C ASN A 512 -14.09 -11.97 51.99
N ALA A 513 -14.57 -11.44 53.12
CA ALA A 513 -14.19 -10.14 53.62
C ALA A 513 -13.57 -10.25 55.01
N SER A 514 -12.55 -9.43 55.26
CA SER A 514 -11.83 -9.30 56.53
C SER A 514 -11.47 -7.83 56.75
N GLN A 515 -11.07 -7.48 57.98
CA GLN A 515 -10.78 -6.08 58.35
C GLN A 515 -11.93 -5.14 57.97
N ILE A 516 -13.16 -5.62 58.17
CA ILE A 516 -14.38 -4.89 57.89
C ILE A 516 -14.51 -3.82 58.97
N ASN A 517 -14.65 -2.57 58.54
CA ASN A 517 -15.07 -1.47 59.37
C ASN A 517 -16.22 -0.79 58.65
N LEU A 518 -17.45 -1.24 58.94
CA LEU A 518 -18.66 -0.73 58.32
C LEU A 518 -19.44 0.10 59.33
N ARG A 519 -19.93 1.25 58.89
CA ARG A 519 -20.94 2.05 59.59
C ARG A 519 -22.11 2.30 58.65
N GLY A 520 -23.32 2.26 59.17
CA GLY A 520 -24.51 2.57 58.39
C GLY A 520 -25.79 2.51 59.20
N ARG A 521 -26.92 2.74 58.53
CA ARG A 521 -28.25 2.66 59.12
C ARG A 521 -29.09 1.64 58.36
N TYR A 522 -29.68 0.70 59.07
CA TYR A 522 -30.60 -0.26 58.47
C TYR A 522 -32.02 0.05 58.89
N GLY A 523 -32.92 0.28 57.94
CA GLY A 523 -34.28 0.77 58.20
C GLY A 523 -35.17 -0.11 59.10
N ARG A 524 -34.78 -1.37 59.36
CA ARG A 524 -35.50 -2.24 60.32
C ARG A 524 -35.02 -2.11 61.77
N ILE A 525 -33.93 -1.40 62.02
CA ILE A 525 -33.34 -1.22 63.34
C ILE A 525 -33.29 0.29 63.64
N PRO A 526 -33.78 0.74 64.81
CA PRO A 526 -33.85 2.18 65.12
C PRO A 526 -32.47 2.83 65.35
N TYR A 527 -31.43 2.04 65.60
CA TYR A 527 -30.07 2.49 65.90
C TYR A 527 -29.12 2.38 64.69
N SER A 528 -28.04 3.17 64.72
CA SER A 528 -26.94 3.04 63.77
C SER A 528 -26.18 1.73 64.00
N LEU A 529 -25.79 1.08 62.91
CA LEU A 529 -25.03 -0.15 62.94
C LEU A 529 -23.54 0.13 62.74
N ARG A 530 -22.72 -0.58 63.50
CA ARG A 530 -21.28 -0.67 63.31
C ARG A 530 -20.86 -2.12 63.31
N ILE A 531 -20.12 -2.53 62.29
CA ILE A 531 -19.54 -3.88 62.18
C ILE A 531 -18.04 -3.70 62.10
N ASN A 532 -17.32 -4.32 63.04
CA ASN A 532 -15.87 -4.42 63.02
C ASN A 532 -15.52 -5.91 63.02
N GLY A 533 -14.67 -6.38 62.11
CA GLY A 533 -14.29 -7.80 62.01
C GLY A 533 -13.17 -8.07 61.03
#